data_AF-A0A7G9GYF8-F1
#
_entry.id   AF-A0A7G9GYF8-F1
#
_cell.length_a   1.000
_cell.length_b   1.000
_cell.length_c   1.000
_cell.angle_alpha   90.00
_cell.angle_beta   90.00
_cell.angle_gamma   90.00
#
_symmetry.space_group_name_H-M   'P 1'
#
loop_
_entity.id
_entity.type
_entity.pdbx_description
1 polymer ?
#
loop_
_entity_poly.entity_id
_entity_poly.type
_entity_poly.pdbx_seq_one_letter_code
_entity_poly.pdbx_strand_id
1 'polypeptide(L)' 'MQNEFWREWFKFVAMLIGILIIWITIIFIGDKFFNKSFEDLKYIYYFIFFAMVIKAKNIFLKRIKADKEENKK' A
#
# COMPACT_ATOMS: atom_id res chain seq x y z
N MET A 1 15.57 -13.98 14.67
CA MET A 1 15.07 -14.19 13.28
C MET A 1 13.54 -14.16 13.16
N GLN A 2 12.76 -15.04 13.81
CA GLN A 2 11.29 -15.03 13.63
C GLN A 2 10.63 -13.70 14.05
N ASN A 3 11.01 -13.13 15.20
CA ASN A 3 10.37 -11.91 15.71
C ASN A 3 10.56 -10.66 14.82
N GLU A 4 11.68 -10.56 14.09
CA GLU A 4 11.97 -9.40 13.23
C GLU A 4 11.20 -9.45 11.92
N PHE A 5 11.08 -10.64 11.31
CA PHE A 5 10.24 -10.82 10.12
C PHE A 5 8.77 -10.53 10.44
N TRP A 6 8.25 -11.07 11.54
CA TRP A 6 6.87 -10.81 11.96
C TRP A 6 6.64 -9.32 12.26
N ARG A 7 7.61 -8.62 12.84
CA ARG A 7 7.55 -7.16 13.06
C ARG A 7 7.44 -6.38 11.74
N GLU A 8 8.27 -6.66 10.76
CA GLU A 8 8.19 -6.00 9.45
C GLU A 8 6.94 -6.42 8.66
N TRP A 9 6.48 -7.67 8.83
CA TRP A 9 5.21 -8.15 8.27
C TRP A 9 4.02 -7.36 8.81
N PHE A 10 3.94 -7.16 10.13
CA PHE A 10 2.89 -6.32 10.73
C PHE A 10 2.94 -4.87 10.23
N LYS A 11 4.13 -4.28 10.07
CA LYS A 11 4.27 -2.93 9.48
C LYS A 11 3.76 -2.90 8.03
N PHE A 12 4.02 -3.95 7.26
CA PHE A 12 3.52 -4.05 5.89
C PHE A 12 1.99 -4.19 5.84
N VAL A 13 1.41 -5.04 6.68
CA VAL A 13 -0.05 -5.17 6.81
C VAL A 13 -0.68 -3.84 7.23
N ALA A 14 -0.11 -3.15 8.22
CA ALA A 14 -0.57 -1.83 8.63
C ALA A 14 -0.50 -0.80 7.49
N MET A 15 0.57 -0.83 6.68
CA MET A 15 0.70 0.02 5.50
C MET A 15 -0.37 -0.29 4.44
N LEU A 16 -0.70 -1.57 4.22
CA LEU A 16 -1.78 -1.97 3.29
C LEU A 16 -3.15 -1.50 3.78
N ILE A 17 -3.44 -1.60 5.08
CA ILE A 17 -4.67 -1.07 5.67
C ILE A 17 -4.74 0.45 5.47
N GLY A 18 -3.64 1.16 5.68
CA GLY A 18 -3.57 2.60 5.40
C GLY A 18 -3.85 2.94 3.95
N ILE A 19 -3.28 2.18 3.00
CA ILE A 19 -3.54 2.35 1.56
C ILE A 19 -5.01 2.12 1.23
N LEU A 20 -5.64 1.10 1.84
CA LEU A 20 -7.06 0.83 1.65
C LEU A 20 -7.93 2.02 2.09
N ILE A 21 -7.66 2.57 3.28
CA ILE A 21 -8.41 3.73 3.81
C ILE A 21 -8.24 4.95 2.90
N ILE A 22 -7.01 5.23 2.46
CA ILE A 22 -6.72 6.34 1.54
C ILE A 22 -7.46 6.14 0.22
N TRP A 23 -7.44 4.91 -0.32
CA TRP A 23 -8.11 4.61 -1.59
C TRP A 23 -9.62 4.80 -1.52
N ILE A 24 -10.27 4.32 -0.45
CA ILE A 24 -11.71 4.54 -0.22
C ILE A 24 -11.99 6.05 -0.13
N THR A 25 -11.17 6.78 0.59
CA THR A 25 -11.29 8.25 0.71
C THR A 25 -11.19 8.93 -0.66
N ILE A 26 -10.25 8.50 -1.52
CA ILE A 26 -10.10 9.03 -2.88
C ILE A 26 -11.35 8.78 -3.72
N ILE A 27 -11.98 7.60 -3.61
CA ILE A 27 -13.23 7.32 -4.33
C ILE A 27 -14.33 8.27 -3.88
N PHE A 28 -14.54 8.41 -2.56
CA PHE A 28 -15.56 9.30 -2.01
C PHE A 28 -15.35 10.77 -2.41
N ILE A 29 -14.12 11.25 -2.36
CA ILE A 29 -13.78 12.62 -2.79
C ILE A 29 -13.99 12.76 -4.30
N GLY A 30 -13.58 11.75 -5.07
CA GLY A 30 -13.69 11.75 -6.52
C GLY A 30 -15.13 11.82 -7.01
N ASP A 31 -16.02 11.02 -6.40
CA ASP A 31 -17.46 11.04 -6.69
C ASP A 31 -18.06 12.42 -6.41
N LYS A 32 -17.67 13.05 -5.28
CA LYS A 32 -18.14 14.39 -4.89
C LYS A 32 -17.62 15.52 -5.77
N PHE A 33 -16.39 15.44 -6.29
CA PHE A 33 -15.75 16.52 -7.04
C PHE A 33 -15.92 16.42 -8.56
N PHE A 34 -15.87 15.21 -9.13
CA PHE A 34 -15.87 15.04 -10.59
C PHE A 34 -17.27 14.90 -11.17
N ASN A 35 -18.31 14.72 -10.34
CA ASN A 35 -19.69 14.49 -10.77
C ASN A 35 -19.82 13.37 -11.82
N LYS A 36 -18.82 12.47 -11.83
CA LYS A 36 -18.71 11.28 -12.69
C LYS A 36 -18.83 10.07 -11.78
N SER A 37 -19.57 9.06 -12.25
CA SER A 37 -19.76 7.86 -11.46
C SER A 37 -18.43 7.15 -11.24
N PHE A 38 -18.35 6.39 -10.15
CA PHE A 38 -17.25 5.45 -9.94
C PHE A 38 -17.04 4.54 -11.15
N GLU A 39 -18.12 4.15 -11.83
CA GLU A 39 -18.11 3.25 -12.99
C GLU A 39 -17.25 3.81 -14.13
N ASP A 40 -17.34 5.12 -14.38
CA ASP A 40 -16.61 5.82 -15.46
C ASP A 40 -15.11 5.88 -15.18
N LEU A 41 -14.74 6.01 -13.90
CA LEU A 41 -13.35 6.18 -13.46
C LEU A 41 -12.78 4.93 -12.78
N LYS A 42 -13.51 3.80 -12.80
CA LYS A 42 -13.14 2.58 -12.05
C LYS A 42 -11.73 2.13 -12.35
N TYR A 43 -11.34 2.19 -13.63
CA TYR A 43 -10.02 1.77 -14.08
C TYR A 43 -8.92 2.68 -13.52
N ILE A 44 -9.18 3.98 -13.42
CA ILE A 44 -8.25 4.94 -12.83
C ILE A 44 -8.12 4.70 -11.32
N TYR A 45 -9.24 4.51 -10.61
CA TYR A 45 -9.20 4.20 -9.18
C TYR A 45 -8.44 2.90 -8.91
N TYR A 46 -8.71 1.83 -9.66
CA TYR A 46 -7.99 0.56 -9.51
C TYR A 46 -6.52 0.68 -9.91
N PHE A 47 -6.19 1.46 -10.94
CA PHE A 47 -4.81 1.71 -11.32
C PHE A 47 -4.03 2.43 -10.21
N ILE A 48 -4.62 3.47 -9.61
CA ILE A 48 -4.03 4.19 -8.49
C ILE A 48 -3.83 3.24 -7.29
N PHE A 49 -4.83 2.42 -6.97
CA PHE A 49 -4.72 1.41 -5.91
C PHE A 49 -3.57 0.44 -6.17
N PHE A 50 -3.52 -0.12 -7.37
CA PHE A 50 -2.50 -1.07 -7.78
C PHE A 50 -1.09 -0.48 -7.69
N ALA A 51 -0.91 0.76 -8.16
CA ALA A 51 0.37 1.47 -8.06
C ALA A 51 0.81 1.68 -6.60
N MET A 52 -0.13 2.02 -5.71
CA MET A 52 0.15 2.14 -4.26
C MET A 52 0.57 0.80 -3.65
N VAL A 53 -0.12 -0.29 -3.98
CA VAL A 53 0.21 -1.64 -3.48
C VAL A 53 1.59 -2.10 -3.97
N ILE A 54 1.92 -1.89 -5.24
CA ILE A 54 3.28 -2.19 -5.77
C ILE A 54 4.34 -1.40 -4.99
N LYS A 55 4.09 -0.12 -4.74
CA LYS A 55 5.02 0.72 -4.00
C LYS A 55 5.23 0.21 -2.58
N ALA A 56 4.16 -0.14 -1.88
CA ALA A 56 4.24 -0.74 -0.53
C ALA A 56 5.01 -2.06 -0.53
N LYS A 57 4.72 -2.95 -1.49
CA LYS A 57 5.45 -4.21 -1.67
C LYS A 57 6.95 -3.96 -1.84
N ASN A 58 7.32 -3.01 -2.69
CA ASN A 58 8.73 -2.69 -2.93
C ASN A 58 9.42 -2.13 -1.69
N ILE A 59 8.72 -1.32 -0.88
CA ILE A 59 9.24 -0.82 0.39
C ILE A 59 9.48 -1.98 1.37
N PHE A 60 8.51 -2.88 1.51
CA PHE A 60 8.63 -4.05 2.38
C PHE A 60 9.81 -4.95 1.99
N LEU A 61 9.93 -5.28 0.70
CA LEU A 61 11.05 -6.08 0.19
C LEU A 61 12.41 -5.41 0.42
N LYS A 62 12.49 -4.08 0.29
CA LYS A 62 13.72 -3.34 0.60
C LYS A 62 14.08 -3.42 2.09
N ARG A 63 13.11 -3.26 2.99
CA ARG A 63 13.33 -3.34 4.45
C ARG A 63 13.82 -4.71 4.88
N ILE A 64 13.20 -5.78 4.38
CA ILE A 64 13.64 -7.15 4.68
C ILE A 64 15.06 -7.43 4.17
N LYS A 65 15.43 -6.90 3.01
CA LYS A 65 16.80 -7.06 2.47
C LYS A 65 17.83 -6.30 3.30
N ALA A 66 17.52 -5.07 3.73
CA ALA A 66 18.40 -4.27 4.56
C ALA A 66 18.65 -4.91 5.94
N ASP A 67 17.59 -5.40 6.61
CA ASP A 67 17.70 -6.12 7.90
C ASP A 67 18.59 -7.37 7.81
N LYS A 68 18.61 -8.04 6.64
CA LYS A 68 19.48 -9.21 6.40
C LYS A 68 20.95 -8.86 6.21
N GLU A 69 21.27 -7.68 5.71
CA GLU A 69 22.65 -7.22 5.52
C GLU A 69 23.24 -6.66 6.82
N GLU A 70 22.44 -6.00 7.65
CA GLU A 70 22.85 -5.50 8.96
C GLU A 70 23.12 -6.64 9.97
N ASN A 71 22.29 -7.68 10.00
CA ASN A 71 22.48 -8.84 10.89
C ASN A 71 23.66 -9.76 10.51
N LYS A 72 24.37 -9.49 9.41
CA LYS A 72 25.55 -10.26 8.96
C LYS A 72 26.89 -9.62 9.33
N LYS A 73 26.89 -8.38 9.83
CA LYS A 73 28.07 -7.71 10.40
C LYS A 73 28.12 -7.94 11.91
#